data_AF-A0A9P4DP83-F1
#
_entry.id   AF-A0A9P4DP83-F1
#
_cell.length_a   1.000
_cell.length_b   1.000
_cell.length_c   1.000
_cell.angle_alpha   90.00
_cell.angle_beta   90.00
_cell.angle_gamma   90.00
#
_symmetry.space_group_name_H-M   'P 1'
#
loop_
_entity.id
_entity.type
_entity.pdbx_description
1 polymer ?
#
loop_
_entity_poly.entity_id
_entity_poly.type
_entity_poly.pdbx_seq_one_letter_code
_entity_poly.pdbx_strand_id
1 'polypeptide(L)'
;MKHLLLLLSLAAGCTAAAQKRPATGGLSALQDSIWQWAADNKATDPVANAIYASAVNEPDGVIDVHMIRADTAMKARFRRRVHDSPLIRLHGFDPDTTPYPPAPEGAAPPDGLTMEAKYAFYPAGTEHIRLTIRHKGDSTVYFGSDYTVCRFQHGRWETLPVVNAWNSLLTGIGPNNLSRTEVPHPAPAAEYTYGFTARLAPRVYPARYARYRICKQVYKTCPYRPYLLTAEFTVTPFVPFTRFAEPAEGQDIQF
;
A
#
# COMPACT_ATOMS: atom_id res chain seq x y z
N MET A 1 -31.67 -57.05 59.37
CA MET A 1 -32.67 -55.97 59.41
C MET A 1 -31.95 -54.63 59.29
N LYS A 2 -32.37 -53.78 58.33
CA LYS A 2 -32.05 -52.35 58.13
C LYS A 2 -30.55 -52.03 57.90
N HIS A 3 -30.15 -51.41 56.79
CA HIS A 3 -30.35 -50.00 56.43
C HIS A 3 -29.86 -49.79 54.97
N LEU A 4 -30.67 -49.29 54.03
CA LEU A 4 -30.93 -47.88 53.66
C LEU A 4 -30.21 -47.55 52.33
N LEU A 5 -30.96 -47.64 51.21
CA LEU A 5 -30.55 -47.16 49.89
C LEU A 5 -30.55 -45.62 49.89
N LEU A 6 -29.47 -45.00 49.40
CA LEU A 6 -29.50 -43.62 48.89
C LEU A 6 -28.83 -43.55 47.50
N LEU A 7 -29.49 -42.78 46.63
CA LEU A 7 -29.32 -42.71 45.18
C LEU A 7 -27.97 -42.14 44.71
N LEU A 8 -27.43 -42.73 43.64
CA LEU A 8 -26.35 -42.17 42.81
C LEU A 8 -26.94 -41.25 41.73
N SER A 9 -26.64 -39.95 41.82
CA SER A 9 -26.79 -39.00 40.70
C SER A 9 -25.42 -38.75 40.07
N LEU A 10 -25.22 -39.25 38.85
CA LEU A 10 -24.07 -38.95 38.00
C LEU A 10 -24.17 -37.48 37.54
N ALA A 11 -23.31 -36.61 38.05
CA ALA A 11 -23.02 -35.33 37.42
C ALA A 11 -21.76 -35.49 36.56
N ALA A 12 -21.94 -35.63 35.25
CA ALA A 12 -20.86 -35.52 34.28
C ALA A 12 -20.40 -34.06 34.24
N GLY A 13 -19.33 -33.75 34.97
CA GLY A 13 -18.65 -32.46 34.86
C GLY A 13 -17.89 -32.39 33.54
N CYS A 14 -18.45 -31.68 32.56
CA CYS A 14 -17.69 -31.17 31.43
C CYS A 14 -16.72 -30.10 31.96
N THR A 15 -15.47 -30.47 32.24
CA THR A 15 -14.40 -29.50 32.47
C THR A 15 -13.99 -28.91 31.12
N ALA A 16 -14.53 -27.74 30.80
CA ALA A 16 -13.90 -26.86 29.83
C ALA A 16 -12.50 -26.54 30.36
N ALA A 17 -11.47 -27.11 29.73
CA ALA A 17 -10.09 -26.79 30.05
C ALA A 17 -9.89 -25.28 29.81
N ALA A 18 -9.86 -24.49 30.87
CA ALA A 18 -9.52 -23.09 30.83
C ALA A 18 -8.08 -22.99 30.31
N GLN A 19 -7.93 -22.64 29.04
CA GLN A 19 -6.64 -22.44 28.40
C GLN A 19 -5.92 -21.33 29.18
N LYS A 20 -4.87 -21.70 29.93
CA LYS A 20 -4.11 -20.79 30.79
C LYS A 20 -3.66 -19.59 29.95
N ARG A 21 -4.02 -18.37 30.36
CA ARG A 21 -3.59 -17.14 29.68
C ARG A 21 -2.06 -17.19 29.52
N PRO A 22 -1.53 -16.98 28.30
CA PRO A 22 -0.09 -16.94 28.09
C PRO A 22 0.52 -15.82 28.94
N ALA A 23 1.69 -16.05 29.52
CA ALA A 23 2.48 -14.97 30.11
C ALA A 23 2.87 -13.98 29.00
N THR A 24 2.97 -12.68 29.31
CA THR A 24 3.31 -11.62 28.34
C THR A 24 4.56 -11.96 27.52
N GLY A 25 5.59 -12.55 28.14
CA GLY A 25 6.81 -12.99 27.45
C GLY A 25 6.58 -14.06 26.37
N GLY A 26 5.55 -14.89 26.52
CA GLY A 26 5.16 -15.87 25.49
C GLY A 26 4.48 -15.23 24.27
N LEU A 27 3.72 -14.15 24.47
CA LEU A 27 3.11 -13.39 23.37
C LEU A 27 4.16 -12.57 22.62
N SER A 28 5.10 -11.95 23.32
CA SER A 28 6.21 -11.24 22.68
C SER A 28 7.08 -12.18 21.84
N ALA A 29 7.46 -13.35 22.36
CA ALA A 29 8.23 -14.33 21.60
C ALA A 29 7.47 -14.83 20.34
N LEU A 30 6.15 -15.03 20.46
CA LEU A 30 5.31 -15.37 19.32
C LEU A 30 5.26 -14.23 18.29
N GLN A 31 5.12 -12.98 18.73
CA GLN A 31 5.18 -11.81 17.85
C GLN A 31 6.52 -11.72 17.11
N ASP A 32 7.63 -11.90 17.82
CA ASP A 32 8.98 -11.86 17.25
C ASP A 32 9.17 -12.96 16.21
N SER A 33 8.66 -14.17 16.46
CA SER A 33 8.73 -15.27 15.49
C SER A 33 7.99 -14.96 14.18
N ILE A 34 6.87 -14.24 14.24
CA ILE A 34 6.11 -13.80 13.06
C ILE A 34 6.94 -12.81 12.24
N TRP A 35 7.58 -11.84 12.91
CA TRP A 35 8.40 -10.84 12.22
C TRP A 35 9.70 -11.41 11.67
N GLN A 36 10.33 -12.34 12.38
CA GLN A 36 11.50 -13.06 11.89
C GLN A 36 11.15 -13.82 10.60
N TRP A 37 10.07 -14.61 10.63
CA TRP A 37 9.60 -15.31 9.45
C TRP A 37 9.29 -14.34 8.29
N ALA A 38 8.63 -13.21 8.57
CA ALA A 38 8.29 -12.23 7.55
C ALA A 38 9.53 -11.55 6.94
N ALA A 39 10.58 -11.32 7.73
CA ALA A 39 11.86 -10.81 7.25
C ALA A 39 12.54 -11.81 6.31
N ASP A 40 12.63 -13.07 6.73
CA ASP A 40 13.29 -14.14 5.98
C ASP A 40 12.58 -14.46 4.65
N ASN A 41 11.27 -14.21 4.57
CA ASN A 41 10.43 -14.56 3.42
C ASN A 41 9.99 -13.33 2.59
N LYS A 42 10.49 -12.12 2.88
CA LYS A 42 10.00 -10.88 2.26
C LYS A 42 10.11 -10.87 0.73
N ALA A 43 11.15 -11.49 0.17
CA ALA A 43 11.41 -11.48 -1.27
C ALA A 43 10.52 -12.47 -2.06
N THR A 44 10.02 -13.51 -1.40
CA THR A 44 9.41 -14.66 -2.08
C THR A 44 7.95 -14.85 -1.71
N ASP A 45 7.51 -14.35 -0.55
CA ASP A 45 6.23 -14.70 0.03
C ASP A 45 5.25 -13.52 0.11
N PRO A 46 4.02 -13.64 -0.45
CA PRO A 46 3.03 -12.58 -0.41
C PRO A 46 2.48 -12.29 1.00
N VAL A 47 2.47 -13.27 1.92
CA VAL A 47 2.04 -13.06 3.31
C VAL A 47 3.04 -12.16 4.03
N ALA A 48 4.35 -12.40 3.85
CA ALA A 48 5.39 -11.53 4.38
C ALA A 48 5.29 -10.09 3.86
N ASN A 49 4.82 -9.91 2.62
CA ASN A 49 4.56 -8.58 2.04
C ASN A 49 3.27 -7.94 2.55
N ALA A 50 2.27 -8.75 2.90
CA ALA A 50 0.99 -8.27 3.40
C ALA A 50 1.08 -7.80 4.87
N ILE A 51 1.89 -8.46 5.71
CA ILE A 51 2.08 -8.04 7.11
C ILE A 51 2.79 -6.69 7.16
N TYR A 52 2.19 -5.72 7.86
CA TYR A 52 2.75 -4.38 8.01
C TYR A 52 2.84 -3.88 9.45
N ALA A 53 2.06 -4.46 10.36
CA ALA A 53 2.12 -4.14 11.78
C ALA A 53 1.65 -5.33 12.61
N SER A 54 2.08 -5.39 13.87
CA SER A 54 1.47 -6.24 14.87
C SER A 54 1.56 -5.60 16.24
N ALA A 55 0.68 -5.98 17.14
CA ALA A 55 0.69 -5.55 18.53
C ALA A 55 0.32 -6.71 19.45
N VAL A 56 0.98 -6.79 20.61
CA VAL A 56 0.50 -7.63 21.71
C VAL A 56 -0.64 -6.88 22.39
N ASN A 57 -1.81 -7.48 22.40
CA ASN A 57 -2.98 -7.00 23.12
C ASN A 57 -3.04 -7.76 24.44
N GLU A 58 -2.34 -7.22 25.45
CA GLU A 58 -2.22 -7.84 26.78
C GLU A 58 -3.57 -8.08 27.47
N PRO A 59 -4.55 -7.15 27.43
CA PRO A 59 -5.87 -7.39 28.04
C PRO A 59 -6.57 -8.66 27.53
N ASP A 60 -6.46 -8.90 26.22
CA ASP A 60 -7.08 -10.04 25.55
C ASP A 60 -6.18 -11.28 25.51
N GLY A 61 -4.89 -11.13 25.83
CA GLY A 61 -3.91 -12.21 25.78
C GLY A 61 -3.65 -12.72 24.35
N VAL A 62 -3.70 -11.83 23.36
CA VAL A 62 -3.56 -12.15 21.93
C VAL A 62 -2.53 -11.25 21.24
N ILE A 63 -2.21 -11.59 20.00
CA ILE A 63 -1.44 -10.76 19.08
C ILE A 63 -2.35 -10.37 17.94
N ASP A 64 -2.52 -9.07 17.74
CA ASP A 64 -3.19 -8.51 16.58
C ASP A 64 -2.13 -8.34 15.47
N VAL A 65 -2.31 -9.03 14.35
CA VAL A 65 -1.45 -8.90 13.16
C VAL A 65 -2.24 -8.20 12.07
N HIS A 66 -1.74 -7.07 11.61
CA HIS A 66 -2.36 -6.25 10.59
C HIS A 66 -1.73 -6.51 9.23
N MET A 67 -2.60 -6.81 8.26
CA MET A 67 -2.26 -7.14 6.90
C MET A 67 -2.85 -6.11 5.94
N ILE A 68 -2.12 -5.77 4.89
CA ILE A 68 -2.58 -4.90 3.81
C ILE A 68 -3.84 -5.48 3.16
N ARG A 69 -3.81 -6.79 2.89
CA ARG A 69 -4.92 -7.58 2.38
C ARG A 69 -5.05 -8.84 3.23
N ALA A 70 -6.27 -9.10 3.70
CA ALA A 70 -6.60 -10.15 4.66
C ALA A 70 -7.81 -10.98 4.19
N ASP A 71 -7.85 -11.35 2.91
CA ASP A 71 -8.87 -12.29 2.41
C ASP A 71 -8.68 -13.71 2.98
N THR A 72 -9.67 -14.56 2.76
CA THR A 72 -9.68 -15.95 3.24
C THR A 72 -8.43 -16.71 2.82
N ALA A 73 -7.97 -16.52 1.58
CA ALA A 73 -6.79 -17.20 1.04
C ALA A 73 -5.50 -16.75 1.73
N MET A 74 -5.34 -15.45 1.97
CA MET A 74 -4.18 -14.87 2.63
C MET A 74 -4.13 -15.28 4.11
N LYS A 75 -5.27 -15.24 4.81
CA LYS A 75 -5.42 -15.71 6.20
C LYS A 75 -5.07 -17.20 6.32
N ALA A 76 -5.62 -18.05 5.45
CA ALA A 76 -5.31 -19.48 5.45
C ALA A 76 -3.82 -19.76 5.16
N ARG A 77 -3.24 -19.00 4.24
CA ARG A 77 -1.80 -19.11 3.90
C ARG A 77 -0.91 -18.67 5.07
N PHE A 78 -1.30 -17.62 5.81
CA PHE A 78 -0.64 -17.23 7.05
C PHE A 78 -0.64 -18.38 8.06
N ARG A 79 -1.80 -18.99 8.33
CA ARG A 79 -1.92 -20.11 9.28
C ARG A 79 -1.02 -21.29 8.92
N ARG A 80 -0.97 -21.63 7.64
CA ARG A 80 -0.17 -22.74 7.13
C ARG A 80 1.34 -22.49 7.14
N ARG A 81 1.78 -21.25 6.89
CA ARG A 81 3.20 -20.94 6.64
C ARG A 81 3.90 -20.21 7.76
N VAL A 82 3.16 -19.46 8.59
CA VAL A 82 3.69 -18.61 9.65
C VAL A 82 3.37 -19.22 11.00
N HIS A 83 2.09 -19.25 11.37
CA HIS A 83 1.66 -19.83 12.63
C HIS A 83 0.14 -20.10 12.66
N ASP A 84 -0.24 -21.29 13.09
CA ASP A 84 -1.62 -21.66 13.36
C ASP A 84 -1.92 -21.63 14.87
N SER A 85 -2.01 -20.43 15.44
CA SER A 85 -2.32 -20.23 16.85
C SER A 85 -3.63 -19.46 17.05
N PRO A 86 -4.53 -19.91 17.96
CA PRO A 86 -5.73 -19.15 18.31
C PRO A 86 -5.41 -17.83 19.01
N LEU A 87 -4.18 -17.62 19.48
CA LEU A 87 -3.71 -16.38 20.10
C LEU A 87 -3.42 -15.28 19.08
N ILE A 88 -3.50 -15.56 17.78
CA ILE A 88 -3.26 -14.58 16.72
C ILE A 88 -4.60 -14.18 16.11
N ARG A 89 -4.86 -12.88 16.06
CA ARG A 89 -5.99 -12.30 15.31
C ARG A 89 -5.44 -11.61 14.05
N LEU A 90 -6.05 -11.91 12.91
CA LEU A 90 -5.64 -11.37 11.63
C LEU A 90 -6.61 -10.28 11.20
N HIS A 91 -6.10 -9.05 11.10
CA HIS A 91 -6.85 -7.87 10.68
C HIS A 91 -6.35 -7.36 9.33
N GLY A 92 -7.19 -6.63 8.61
CA GLY A 92 -6.83 -6.02 7.34
C GLY A 92 -8.01 -5.89 6.39
N PHE A 93 -7.76 -5.34 5.20
CA PHE A 93 -8.79 -5.23 4.18
C PHE A 93 -9.14 -6.60 3.60
N ASP A 94 -10.41 -6.98 3.69
CA ASP A 94 -10.91 -8.27 3.21
C ASP A 94 -11.84 -8.07 1.99
N PRO A 95 -11.33 -8.25 0.76
CA PRO A 95 -12.16 -8.13 -0.45
C PRO A 95 -13.25 -9.20 -0.58
N ASP A 96 -13.24 -10.26 0.24
CA ASP A 96 -14.31 -11.27 0.23
C ASP A 96 -15.58 -10.74 0.90
N THR A 97 -15.45 -9.73 1.78
CA THR A 97 -16.54 -9.20 2.61
C THR A 97 -16.74 -7.70 2.48
N THR A 98 -15.74 -6.98 1.98
CA THR A 98 -15.74 -5.51 1.90
C THR A 98 -15.43 -5.06 0.47
N PRO A 99 -16.29 -4.23 -0.16
CA PRO A 99 -16.00 -3.69 -1.48
C PRO A 99 -14.77 -2.76 -1.43
N TYR A 100 -14.05 -2.68 -2.56
CA TYR A 100 -12.96 -1.73 -2.67
C TYR A 100 -13.46 -0.28 -2.54
N PRO A 101 -12.76 0.61 -1.82
CA PRO A 101 -13.12 2.01 -1.75
C PRO A 101 -13.08 2.67 -3.13
N PRO A 102 -13.91 3.69 -3.40
CA PRO A 102 -13.80 4.46 -4.63
C PRO A 102 -12.46 5.20 -4.71
N ALA A 103 -12.05 5.60 -5.91
CA ALA A 103 -10.90 6.48 -6.08
C ALA A 103 -11.14 7.86 -5.44
N PRO A 104 -10.09 8.53 -4.93
CA PRO A 104 -10.22 9.90 -4.46
C PRO A 104 -10.72 10.83 -5.56
N GLU A 105 -11.56 11.78 -5.16
CA GLU A 105 -12.01 12.89 -6.00
C GLU A 105 -11.36 14.20 -5.50
N GLY A 106 -11.24 15.19 -6.39
CA GLY A 106 -10.68 16.49 -6.05
C GLY A 106 -10.66 17.43 -7.24
N ALA A 107 -10.37 18.70 -6.97
CA ALA A 107 -10.28 19.70 -8.03
C ALA A 107 -9.15 19.37 -9.01
N ALA A 108 -9.41 19.58 -10.30
CA ALA A 108 -8.40 19.45 -11.33
C ALA A 108 -7.25 20.44 -11.08
N PRO A 109 -5.99 20.05 -11.32
CA PRO A 109 -4.87 20.95 -11.14
C PRO A 109 -4.93 22.13 -12.12
N PRO A 110 -4.39 23.30 -11.73
CA PRO A 110 -4.26 24.43 -12.63
C PRO A 110 -3.24 24.13 -13.75
N ASP A 111 -3.30 24.91 -14.82
CA ASP A 111 -2.32 24.84 -15.91
C ASP A 111 -0.88 24.94 -15.39
N GLY A 112 -0.01 24.10 -15.95
CA GLY A 112 1.39 24.02 -15.54
C GLY A 112 1.65 23.17 -14.29
N LEU A 113 0.63 22.59 -13.65
CA LEU A 113 0.80 21.60 -12.57
C LEU A 113 0.35 20.21 -13.03
N THR A 114 1.30 19.31 -13.25
CA THR A 114 1.01 17.95 -13.74
C THR A 114 1.75 16.88 -12.95
N MET A 115 1.28 15.63 -13.06
CA MET A 115 1.98 14.45 -12.56
C MET A 115 1.92 13.36 -13.62
N GLU A 116 3.07 12.77 -13.94
CA GLU A 116 3.18 11.76 -14.99
C GLU A 116 3.96 10.55 -14.47
N ALA A 117 3.54 9.36 -14.90
CA ALA A 117 4.34 8.16 -14.74
C ALA A 117 5.46 8.14 -15.79
N LYS A 118 6.63 7.59 -15.43
CA LYS A 118 7.79 7.51 -16.34
C LYS A 118 7.46 6.76 -17.64
N TYR A 119 6.58 5.76 -17.58
CA TYR A 119 6.16 4.96 -18.73
C TYR A 119 4.64 4.82 -18.75
N ALA A 120 4.06 4.72 -19.94
CA ALA A 120 2.65 4.39 -20.10
C ALA A 120 2.35 2.91 -19.81
N PHE A 121 3.35 2.02 -19.90
CA PHE A 121 3.21 0.58 -19.73
C PHE A 121 4.25 0.02 -18.76
N TYR A 122 3.79 -0.85 -17.86
CA TYR A 122 4.61 -1.56 -16.87
C TYR A 122 4.31 -3.06 -16.87
N PRO A 123 5.31 -3.94 -16.68
CA PRO A 123 5.07 -5.36 -16.49
C PRO A 123 4.26 -5.70 -15.23
N ALA A 124 3.53 -6.82 -15.24
CA ALA A 124 2.71 -7.28 -14.10
C ALA A 124 3.52 -7.49 -12.80
N GLY A 125 4.83 -7.73 -12.88
CA GLY A 125 5.70 -7.86 -11.71
C GLY A 125 6.19 -6.53 -11.11
N THR A 126 5.80 -5.38 -11.67
CA THR A 126 6.35 -4.08 -11.24
C THR A 126 5.97 -3.75 -9.80
N GLU A 127 6.96 -3.76 -8.92
CA GLU A 127 6.77 -3.39 -7.51
C GLU A 127 6.73 -1.88 -7.31
N HIS A 128 7.50 -1.14 -8.10
CA HIS A 128 7.72 0.29 -7.95
C HIS A 128 7.66 1.01 -9.29
N ILE A 129 6.95 2.13 -9.35
CA ILE A 129 6.92 3.02 -10.51
C ILE A 129 7.47 4.39 -10.16
N ARG A 130 8.14 5.03 -11.11
CA ARG A 130 8.67 6.38 -10.95
C ARG A 130 7.66 7.38 -11.51
N LEU A 131 7.36 8.42 -10.74
CA LEU A 131 6.50 9.52 -11.13
C LEU A 131 7.28 10.83 -11.07
N THR A 132 6.83 11.80 -11.86
CA THR A 132 7.36 13.17 -11.85
C THR A 132 6.21 14.15 -11.77
N ILE A 133 6.25 15.01 -10.75
CA ILE A 133 5.41 16.19 -10.64
C ILE A 133 6.15 17.34 -11.31
N ARG A 134 5.47 18.08 -12.19
CA ARG A 134 5.98 19.30 -12.81
C ARG A 134 5.10 20.46 -12.40
N HIS A 135 5.73 21.57 -12.05
CA HIS A 135 5.06 22.80 -11.70
C HIS A 135 5.72 23.98 -12.41
N LYS A 136 4.95 24.69 -13.23
CA LYS A 136 5.31 25.97 -13.84
C LYS A 136 4.38 27.03 -13.25
N GLY A 137 4.90 27.84 -12.34
CA GLY A 137 4.11 28.86 -11.67
C GLY A 137 4.94 29.67 -10.69
N ASP A 138 4.33 30.74 -10.18
CA ASP A 138 4.89 31.74 -9.27
C ASP A 138 4.66 31.41 -7.77
N SER A 139 3.95 30.32 -7.50
CA SER A 139 3.59 29.88 -6.14
C SER A 139 4.27 28.55 -5.77
N THR A 140 4.52 28.31 -4.49
CA THR A 140 4.92 26.96 -4.03
C THR A 140 3.69 26.04 -3.91
N VAL A 141 3.82 24.83 -4.44
CA VAL A 141 2.87 23.72 -4.26
C VAL A 141 3.42 22.77 -3.21
N TYR A 142 2.56 22.34 -2.29
CA TYR A 142 2.90 21.48 -1.18
C TYR A 142 2.16 20.14 -1.24
N PHE A 143 2.81 19.07 -0.76
CA PHE A 143 2.24 17.74 -0.69
C PHE A 143 3.00 16.84 0.27
N GLY A 144 2.34 15.81 0.77
CA GLY A 144 2.92 14.79 1.62
C GLY A 144 3.69 13.70 0.85
N SER A 145 4.23 12.70 1.56
CA SER A 145 4.81 11.50 0.94
C SER A 145 3.75 10.46 0.52
N ASP A 146 2.52 10.61 1.00
CA ASP A 146 1.38 9.75 0.71
C ASP A 146 0.87 9.88 -0.73
N TYR A 147 0.29 8.80 -1.22
CA TYR A 147 -0.37 8.68 -2.51
C TYR A 147 -1.37 7.51 -2.46
N THR A 148 -2.35 7.51 -3.35
CA THR A 148 -3.30 6.40 -3.47
C THR A 148 -3.03 5.65 -4.76
N VAL A 149 -3.04 4.32 -4.70
CA VAL A 149 -2.99 3.46 -5.89
C VAL A 149 -4.41 3.05 -6.23
N CYS A 150 -4.88 3.42 -7.42
CA CYS A 150 -6.18 3.04 -7.93
C CYS A 150 -6.03 2.08 -9.12
N ARG A 151 -7.00 1.18 -9.28
CA ARG A 151 -7.09 0.24 -10.38
C ARG A 151 -8.47 0.35 -11.01
N PHE A 152 -8.52 0.44 -12.33
CA PHE A 152 -9.78 0.46 -13.06
C PHE A 152 -10.33 -0.96 -13.17
N GLN A 153 -11.46 -1.21 -12.51
CA GLN A 153 -12.15 -2.51 -12.50
C GLN A 153 -13.66 -2.30 -12.49
N HIS A 154 -14.39 -3.22 -13.12
CA HIS A 154 -15.86 -3.18 -13.13
C HIS A 154 -16.45 -1.84 -13.60
N GLY A 155 -15.80 -1.20 -14.58
CA GLY A 155 -16.25 0.08 -15.14
C GLY A 155 -15.97 1.32 -14.26
N ARG A 156 -15.27 1.18 -13.13
CA ARG A 156 -14.97 2.28 -12.21
C ARG A 156 -13.53 2.22 -11.69
N TRP A 157 -13.07 3.33 -11.11
CA TRP A 157 -11.79 3.39 -10.42
C TRP A 157 -11.95 2.97 -8.96
N GLU A 158 -11.19 1.97 -8.54
CA GLU A 158 -11.20 1.42 -7.19
C GLU A 158 -9.83 1.60 -6.54
N THR A 159 -9.80 2.08 -5.30
CA THR A 159 -8.59 2.24 -4.50
C THR A 159 -8.12 0.88 -4.02
N LEU A 160 -6.84 0.56 -4.22
CA LEU A 160 -6.18 -0.59 -3.59
C LEU A 160 -5.72 -0.17 -2.19
N PRO A 161 -6.23 -0.78 -1.11
CA PRO A 161 -5.79 -0.45 0.24
C PRO A 161 -4.34 -0.85 0.41
N VAL A 162 -3.43 0.12 0.36
CA VAL A 162 -1.99 -0.05 0.58
C VAL A 162 -1.61 0.69 1.84
N VAL A 163 -0.59 0.21 2.54
CA VAL A 163 -0.05 0.93 3.70
C VAL A 163 0.80 2.08 3.19
N ASN A 164 0.27 3.28 3.36
CA ASN A 164 0.99 4.52 3.12
C ASN A 164 1.83 4.90 4.35
N ALA A 165 2.74 5.86 4.19
CA ALA A 165 3.57 6.34 5.29
C ALA A 165 2.69 6.87 6.44
N TRP A 166 2.85 6.31 7.64
CA TRP A 166 2.19 6.78 8.86
C TRP A 166 2.55 8.23 9.19
N ASN A 167 3.76 8.64 8.81
CA ASN A 167 4.25 10.01 8.90
C ASN A 167 4.49 10.54 7.49
N SER A 168 3.64 11.48 7.08
CA SER A 168 3.78 12.13 5.78
C SER A 168 4.76 13.28 5.87
N LEU A 169 5.86 13.22 5.12
CA LEU A 169 6.84 14.30 5.06
C LEU A 169 6.36 15.38 4.10
N LEU A 170 6.24 16.60 4.60
CA LEU A 170 5.85 17.75 3.78
C LEU A 170 6.96 18.09 2.78
N THR A 171 6.59 18.10 1.50
CA THR A 171 7.44 18.52 0.38
C THR A 171 6.81 19.75 -0.27
N GLY A 172 7.64 20.72 -0.66
CA GLY A 172 7.22 21.87 -1.47
C GLY A 172 7.99 21.95 -2.79
N ILE A 173 7.36 22.37 -3.88
CA ILE A 173 8.04 22.75 -5.12
C ILE A 173 7.57 24.12 -5.60
N GLY A 174 8.50 24.99 -5.94
CA GLY A 174 8.21 26.37 -6.35
C GLY A 174 9.29 27.35 -5.91
N PRO A 175 9.08 28.65 -6.20
CA PRO A 175 10.08 29.70 -6.02
C PRO A 175 10.54 29.89 -4.57
N ASN A 176 9.70 29.54 -3.59
CA ASN A 176 9.99 29.75 -2.17
C ASN A 176 10.55 28.50 -1.47
N ASN A 177 10.93 27.44 -2.22
CA ASN A 177 11.62 26.29 -1.62
C ASN A 177 13.12 26.59 -1.45
N LEU A 178 13.57 26.66 -0.20
CA LEU A 178 14.90 27.11 0.25
C LEU A 178 16.07 26.20 -0.14
N SER A 179 15.88 25.16 -0.95
CA SER A 179 16.97 24.29 -1.43
C SER A 179 17.75 24.86 -2.61
N ARG A 180 17.43 26.07 -3.08
CA ARG A 180 18.20 26.76 -4.11
C ARG A 180 19.42 27.43 -3.48
N THR A 181 20.59 26.82 -3.66
CA THR A 181 21.87 27.54 -3.63
C THR A 181 21.70 28.79 -4.50
N GLU A 182 21.92 29.95 -3.89
CA GLU A 182 21.73 31.30 -4.42
C GLU A 182 21.64 31.40 -5.96
N VAL A 183 20.43 31.60 -6.45
CA VAL A 183 20.23 32.28 -7.74
C VAL A 183 19.30 33.46 -7.46
N PRO A 184 19.72 34.71 -7.70
CA PRO A 184 18.89 35.89 -7.50
C PRO A 184 17.56 35.75 -8.25
N HIS A 185 16.45 36.12 -7.60
CA HIS A 185 15.10 36.11 -8.18
C HIS A 185 14.95 37.14 -9.33
N PRO A 186 14.04 36.92 -10.30
CA PRO A 186 13.59 35.66 -10.89
C PRO A 186 13.88 35.59 -12.41
N ALA A 187 14.19 34.40 -12.91
CA ALA A 187 13.88 34.09 -14.29
C ALA A 187 12.36 33.81 -14.37
N PRO A 188 11.57 34.58 -15.13
CA PRO A 188 10.17 34.25 -15.37
C PRO A 188 10.13 32.91 -16.12
N ALA A 189 9.29 31.97 -15.67
CA ALA A 189 9.13 30.61 -16.21
C ALA A 189 10.13 29.52 -15.75
N ALA A 190 10.63 29.57 -14.51
CA ALA A 190 11.30 28.40 -13.94
C ALA A 190 10.32 27.22 -13.80
N GLU A 191 10.65 26.08 -14.41
CA GLU A 191 9.96 24.82 -14.24
C GLU A 191 10.53 24.09 -13.02
N TYR A 192 9.66 23.68 -12.09
CA TYR A 192 10.03 22.93 -10.90
C TYR A 192 9.60 21.48 -11.04
N THR A 193 10.50 20.54 -10.77
CA THR A 193 10.22 19.11 -10.89
C THR A 193 10.45 18.37 -9.57
N TYR A 194 9.59 17.41 -9.25
CA TYR A 194 9.79 16.49 -8.14
C TYR A 194 9.55 15.05 -8.57
N GLY A 195 10.58 14.21 -8.43
CA GLY A 195 10.48 12.79 -8.70
C GLY A 195 10.20 11.99 -7.42
N PHE A 196 9.25 11.06 -7.48
CA PHE A 196 9.03 10.09 -6.40
C PHE A 196 8.72 8.69 -6.95
N THR A 197 8.73 7.71 -6.05
CA THR A 197 8.44 6.32 -6.39
C THR A 197 7.19 5.86 -5.66
N ALA A 198 6.22 5.29 -6.39
CA ALA A 198 5.03 4.67 -5.82
C ALA A 198 5.15 3.14 -5.85
N ARG A 199 4.72 2.47 -4.77
CA ARG A 199 4.73 1.01 -4.61
C ARG A 199 3.36 0.46 -4.98
N LEU A 200 3.32 -0.50 -5.91
CA LEU A 200 2.09 -1.14 -6.37
C LEU A 200 1.73 -2.41 -5.61
N ALA A 201 2.68 -2.97 -4.84
CA ALA A 201 2.53 -4.20 -4.05
C ALA A 201 1.89 -5.38 -4.84
N PRO A 202 2.44 -5.76 -6.02
CA PRO A 202 1.84 -6.76 -6.92
C PRO A 202 1.75 -8.16 -6.31
N ARG A 203 2.53 -8.45 -5.26
CA ARG A 203 2.47 -9.71 -4.49
C ARG A 203 1.28 -9.75 -3.53
N VAL A 204 0.81 -8.60 -3.05
CA VAL A 204 -0.33 -8.49 -2.12
C VAL A 204 -1.63 -8.35 -2.90
N TYR A 205 -1.63 -7.46 -3.90
CA TYR A 205 -2.69 -7.36 -4.88
C TYR A 205 -2.16 -7.92 -6.19
N PRO A 206 -2.50 -9.18 -6.54
CA PRO A 206 -2.07 -9.78 -7.80
C PRO A 206 -2.30 -8.81 -8.94
N ALA A 207 -1.20 -8.47 -9.63
CA ALA A 207 -1.25 -7.58 -10.76
C ALA A 207 -2.15 -8.19 -11.82
N ARG A 208 -3.10 -7.39 -12.29
CA ARG A 208 -4.00 -7.75 -13.38
C ARG A 208 -3.70 -6.84 -14.55
N TYR A 209 -3.93 -7.34 -15.75
CA TYR A 209 -4.04 -6.47 -16.91
C TYR A 209 -5.16 -5.45 -16.63
N ALA A 210 -4.78 -4.21 -16.41
CA ALA A 210 -5.69 -3.13 -16.08
C ALA A 210 -5.00 -1.78 -16.24
N ARG A 211 -5.82 -0.73 -16.33
CA ARG A 211 -5.37 0.64 -16.12
C ARG A 211 -5.23 0.90 -14.63
N TYR A 212 -4.14 1.54 -14.27
CA TYR A 212 -3.83 1.98 -12.91
C TYR A 212 -3.68 3.49 -12.91
N ARG A 213 -3.92 4.09 -11.75
CA ARG A 213 -3.82 5.53 -11.52
C ARG A 213 -3.19 5.76 -10.16
N ILE A 214 -2.16 6.59 -10.11
CA ILE A 214 -1.70 7.18 -8.84
C ILE A 214 -2.46 8.47 -8.62
N CYS A 215 -3.10 8.62 -7.47
CA CYS A 215 -3.71 9.86 -7.03
C CYS A 215 -2.85 10.50 -5.94
N LYS A 216 -2.62 11.80 -6.01
CA LYS A 216 -1.86 12.56 -5.01
C LYS A 216 -2.51 13.90 -4.73
N GLN A 217 -2.84 14.13 -3.46
CA GLN A 217 -3.35 15.43 -3.01
C GLN A 217 -2.18 16.42 -2.91
N VAL A 218 -2.38 17.59 -3.49
CA VAL A 218 -1.43 18.70 -3.45
C VAL A 218 -2.20 19.99 -3.13
N TYR A 219 -1.53 21.00 -2.59
CA TYR A 219 -2.18 22.26 -2.29
C TYR A 219 -1.26 23.46 -2.49
N LYS A 220 -1.84 24.60 -2.82
CA LYS A 220 -1.19 25.91 -2.72
C LYS A 220 -1.61 26.58 -1.42
N THR A 221 -0.75 27.43 -0.87
CA THR A 221 -1.08 28.32 0.25
C THR A 221 -1.26 29.74 -0.26
N CYS A 222 -2.10 30.53 0.42
CA CYS A 222 -2.35 31.94 0.11
C CYS A 222 -2.91 32.23 -1.30
N PRO A 223 -4.18 31.87 -1.58
CA PRO A 223 -5.13 31.18 -0.69
C PRO A 223 -4.92 29.67 -0.68
N TYR A 224 -5.39 29.00 0.38
CA TYR A 224 -5.40 27.53 0.42
C TYR A 224 -6.29 26.97 -0.70
N ARG A 225 -5.71 26.18 -1.59
CA ARG A 225 -6.44 25.49 -2.66
C ARG A 225 -5.92 24.07 -2.82
N PRO A 226 -6.71 23.03 -2.52
CA PRO A 226 -6.34 21.65 -2.76
C PRO A 226 -6.62 21.24 -4.21
N TYR A 227 -5.78 20.37 -4.75
CA TYR A 227 -5.90 19.77 -6.08
C TYR A 227 -5.55 18.29 -6.01
N LEU A 228 -6.14 17.51 -6.91
CA LEU A 228 -5.82 16.10 -7.06
C LEU A 228 -5.00 15.89 -8.33
N LEU A 229 -3.72 15.56 -8.17
CA LEU A 229 -2.91 15.08 -9.27
C LEU A 229 -3.20 13.62 -9.53
N THR A 230 -3.34 13.27 -10.80
CA THR A 230 -3.50 11.89 -11.23
C THR A 230 -2.49 11.55 -12.30
N ALA A 231 -1.89 10.36 -12.22
CA ALA A 231 -1.02 9.82 -13.26
C ALA A 231 -1.48 8.41 -13.60
N GLU A 232 -1.86 8.21 -14.86
CA GLU A 232 -2.37 6.93 -15.35
C GLU A 232 -1.31 6.14 -16.11
N PHE A 233 -1.37 4.83 -16.00
CA PHE A 233 -0.51 3.88 -16.69
C PHE A 233 -1.21 2.54 -16.79
N THR A 234 -0.70 1.65 -17.66
CA THR A 234 -1.23 0.30 -17.84
C THR A 234 -0.25 -0.72 -17.31
N VAL A 235 -0.75 -1.69 -16.55
CA VAL A 235 0.02 -2.86 -16.17
C VAL A 235 -0.34 -4.00 -17.12
N THR A 236 0.68 -4.63 -17.72
CA THR A 236 0.52 -5.66 -18.74
C THR A 236 1.25 -6.96 -18.35
N PRO A 237 0.66 -8.14 -18.61
CA PRO A 237 1.33 -9.42 -18.41
C PRO A 237 2.52 -9.64 -19.36
N PHE A 238 2.59 -8.88 -20.46
CA PHE A 238 3.68 -8.93 -21.44
C PHE A 238 4.59 -7.70 -21.32
N VAL A 239 5.90 -7.91 -21.43
CA VAL A 239 6.84 -6.82 -21.72
C VAL A 239 6.63 -6.44 -23.19
N PRO A 240 6.21 -5.21 -23.55
CA PRO A 240 6.17 -4.84 -24.95
C PRO A 240 7.61 -4.79 -25.46
N PHE A 241 8.02 -5.81 -26.21
CA PHE A 241 9.17 -5.70 -27.10
C PHE A 241 8.77 -4.78 -28.25
N THR A 242 8.82 -3.48 -28.00
CA THR A 242 8.95 -2.47 -29.05
C THR A 242 10.03 -1.51 -28.60
N ARG A 243 11.28 -1.92 -28.80
CA ARG A 243 12.29 -0.94 -29.20
C ARG A 243 11.72 -0.32 -30.47
N PHE A 244 11.32 0.95 -30.42
CA PHE A 244 11.36 1.72 -31.66
C PHE A 244 12.82 1.64 -32.09
N ALA A 245 13.07 1.02 -33.24
CA ALA A 245 14.39 1.13 -33.86
C ALA A 245 14.66 2.63 -33.99
N GLU A 246 15.77 3.08 -33.41
CA GLU A 246 16.35 4.36 -33.74
C GLU A 246 16.45 4.39 -35.27
N PRO A 247 15.94 5.43 -35.96
CA PRO A 247 16.17 5.53 -37.39
C PRO A 247 17.69 5.52 -37.58
N ALA A 248 18.18 4.59 -38.40
CA ALA A 248 19.59 4.55 -38.75
C ALA A 248 19.95 5.92 -39.34
N GLU A 249 20.89 6.62 -38.70
CA GLU A 249 21.52 7.79 -39.31
C GLU A 249 22.08 7.39 -40.67
N GLY A 250 21.67 8.11 -41.72
CA GLY A 250 22.36 8.08 -43.01
C GLY A 250 21.75 7.20 -44.10
N GLN A 251 20.46 7.34 -44.40
CA GLN A 251 20.00 7.12 -45.78
C GLN A 251 19.48 8.43 -46.37
N ASP A 252 20.36 9.07 -47.14
CA ASP A 252 20.03 10.11 -48.10
C ASP A 252 18.90 9.62 -49.00
N ILE A 253 17.75 10.26 -48.88
CA ILE A 253 16.64 10.12 -49.81
C ILE A 253 16.89 11.13 -50.93
N GLN A 254 17.52 10.69 -52.02
CA GLN A 254 17.62 11.46 -53.24
C GLN A 254 16.27 11.36 -53.98
N PHE A 255 15.73 12.52 -54.38
CA PHE A 255 14.48 12.68 -55.13
C PHE A 255 14.64 12.24 -56.59
#